data_AF-A0A4Q3T5T0-F1
#
_entry.id   AF-A0A4Q3T5T0-F1
#
_cell.length_a   1.000
_cell.length_b   1.000
_cell.length_c   1.000
_cell.angle_alpha   90.00
_cell.angle_beta   90.00
_cell.angle_gamma   90.00
#
_symmetry.space_group_name_H-M   'P 1'
#
loop_
_entity.id
_entity.type
_entity.pdbx_description
1 polymer ?
#
loop_
_entity_poly.entity_id
_entity_poly.type
_entity_poly.pdbx_seq_one_letter_code
_entity_poly.pdbx_strand_id
1 'polypeptide(L)'
;PIVRSIYSSVKQVSDTVFSENGNAFRKAMLVQWPREGVWTIGFLTGMPGGDVVNHLHGDYLSVYVPTTPNPTGGYFVMLKKSDCIELRMSVDEALTYVISMGVVVPARPKLAPLTPPL
;
A
#
# COMPACT_ATOMS: atom_id res chain seq x y z
N PRO A 1 25.61 4.56 -0.56
CA PRO A 1 25.44 3.24 0.09
C PRO A 1 23.99 2.95 0.53
N ILE A 2 23.38 3.82 1.34
CA ILE A 2 22.03 3.64 1.93
C ILE A 2 20.93 3.61 0.85
N VAL A 3 20.93 4.58 -0.07
CA VAL A 3 19.96 4.65 -1.19
C VAL A 3 19.98 3.37 -2.03
N ARG A 4 21.17 2.83 -2.32
CA ARG A 4 21.34 1.59 -3.09
C ARG A 4 20.73 0.39 -2.35
N SER A 5 20.82 0.37 -1.02
CA SER A 5 20.21 -0.67 -0.18
C SER A 5 18.68 -0.60 -0.22
N ILE A 6 18.09 0.61 -0.18
CA ILE A 6 16.64 0.81 -0.28
C ILE A 6 16.12 0.24 -1.60
N TYR A 7 16.71 0.67 -2.73
CA TYR A 7 16.31 0.16 -4.04
C TYR A 7 16.47 -1.36 -4.16
N SER A 8 17.52 -1.93 -3.55
CA SER A 8 17.71 -3.39 -3.51
C SER A 8 16.64 -4.12 -2.71
N SER A 9 16.24 -3.60 -1.55
CA SER A 9 15.17 -4.18 -0.73
C SER A 9 13.79 -4.03 -1.37
N VAL A 10 13.51 -2.88 -2.00
CA VAL A 10 12.31 -2.69 -2.84
C VAL A 10 12.32 -3.78 -3.91
N LYS A 11 13.40 -3.90 -4.68
CA LYS A 11 13.48 -4.88 -5.77
C LYS A 11 13.29 -6.31 -5.27
N GLN A 12 13.88 -6.70 -4.15
CA GLN A 12 13.73 -8.06 -3.62
C GLN A 12 12.29 -8.38 -3.18
N VAL A 13 11.62 -7.45 -2.50
CA VAL A 13 10.21 -7.61 -2.12
C VAL A 13 9.32 -7.58 -3.36
N SER A 14 9.63 -6.71 -4.32
CA SER A 14 8.95 -6.67 -5.61
C SER A 14 9.14 -7.99 -6.36
N ASP A 15 10.34 -8.55 -6.45
CA ASP A 15 10.57 -9.81 -7.15
C ASP A 15 9.81 -10.96 -6.45
N THR A 16 9.80 -11.00 -5.12
CA THR A 16 9.12 -12.08 -4.35
C THR A 16 7.60 -12.00 -4.42
N VAL A 17 7.04 -10.79 -4.45
CA VAL A 17 5.58 -10.58 -4.44
C VAL A 17 5.02 -10.46 -5.85
N PHE A 18 5.82 -10.06 -6.84
CA PHE A 18 5.38 -9.84 -8.22
C PHE A 18 5.81 -10.93 -9.21
N SER A 19 6.59 -11.94 -8.83
CA SER A 19 7.01 -12.98 -9.79
C SER A 19 5.93 -14.02 -10.13
N GLU A 20 5.82 -14.22 -11.44
CA GLU A 20 5.31 -15.34 -12.24
C GLU A 20 3.82 -15.53 -12.52
N ASN A 21 2.84 -14.97 -11.79
CA ASN A 21 1.42 -15.10 -12.23
C ASN A 21 0.46 -13.92 -11.95
N GLY A 22 0.97 -12.72 -11.62
CA GLY A 22 0.22 -11.48 -11.74
C GLY A 22 0.11 -10.63 -10.47
N ASN A 23 0.55 -9.37 -10.59
CA ASN A 23 0.24 -8.19 -9.74
C ASN A 23 -0.36 -8.49 -8.35
N ALA A 24 0.44 -9.03 -7.42
CA ALA A 24 -0.02 -9.26 -6.05
C ALA A 24 -0.17 -7.96 -5.25
N PHE A 25 0.48 -6.85 -5.65
CA PHE A 25 0.15 -5.51 -5.18
C PHE A 25 -0.36 -4.66 -6.33
N ARG A 26 -1.63 -4.28 -6.28
CA ARG A 26 -2.28 -3.55 -7.38
C ARG A 26 -2.13 -2.05 -7.22
N LYS A 27 -2.20 -1.55 -5.99
CA LYS A 27 -2.34 -0.13 -5.66
C LYS A 27 -1.78 0.17 -4.28
N ALA A 28 -1.20 1.36 -4.10
CA ALA A 28 -0.90 1.91 -2.79
C ALA A 28 -2.16 2.57 -2.21
N MET A 29 -2.41 2.32 -0.94
CA MET A 29 -3.59 2.79 -0.20
C MET A 29 -3.14 3.55 1.04
N LEU A 30 -3.83 4.63 1.37
CA LEU A 30 -3.74 5.31 2.65
C LEU A 30 -4.87 4.80 3.53
N VAL A 31 -4.51 4.27 4.69
CA VAL A 31 -5.44 3.60 5.62
C VAL A 31 -5.18 4.03 7.05
N GLN A 32 -6.21 3.93 7.89
CA GLN A 32 -6.06 4.13 9.33
C GLN A 32 -5.72 2.79 10.01
N TRP A 33 -4.52 2.68 10.59
CA TRP A 33 -4.03 1.47 11.24
C TRP A 33 -2.94 1.79 12.29
N PRO A 34 -2.95 1.16 13.47
CA PRO A 34 -3.87 0.11 13.93
C PRO A 34 -5.17 0.64 14.54
N ARG A 35 -5.37 1.95 14.58
CA ARG A 35 -6.58 2.60 15.11
C ARG A 35 -6.90 3.88 14.36
N GLU A 36 -8.10 4.40 14.58
CA GLU A 36 -8.52 5.71 14.08
C GLU A 36 -7.57 6.84 14.53
N GLY A 37 -7.32 7.78 13.63
CA GLY A 37 -6.37 8.88 13.74
C GLY A 37 -4.93 8.54 13.38
N VAL A 38 -4.59 7.26 13.19
CA VAL A 38 -3.22 6.82 12.89
C VAL A 38 -3.16 6.32 11.45
N TRP A 39 -2.42 7.03 10.59
CA TRP A 39 -2.38 6.75 9.16
C TRP A 39 -1.12 6.03 8.74
N THR A 40 -1.25 5.11 7.80
CA THR A 40 -0.13 4.42 7.18
C THR A 40 -0.41 4.09 5.71
N ILE A 41 0.65 3.74 4.99
CA ILE A 41 0.57 3.23 3.63
C ILE A 41 0.42 1.72 3.70
N GLY A 42 -0.62 1.21 3.04
CA GLY A 42 -0.82 -0.21 2.78
C GLY A 42 -0.86 -0.50 1.29
N PHE A 43 -0.81 -1.77 0.93
CA PHE A 43 -0.84 -2.23 -0.46
C PHE A 43 -2.05 -3.14 -0.68
N LEU A 44 -2.87 -2.80 -1.67
CA LEU A 44 -4.02 -3.61 -2.07
C LEU A 44 -3.55 -4.95 -2.64
N THR A 45 -3.90 -6.04 -1.96
CA THR A 45 -3.60 -7.41 -2.39
C THR A 45 -4.79 -8.13 -3.04
N GLY A 46 -6.01 -7.65 -2.79
CA GLY A 46 -7.21 -8.19 -3.42
C GLY A 46 -8.48 -7.92 -2.62
N MET A 47 -9.44 -8.82 -2.75
CA MET A 47 -10.66 -8.86 -1.94
C MET A 47 -10.59 -10.07 -0.99
N PRO A 48 -11.23 -10.02 0.19
CA PRO A 48 -11.35 -11.20 1.05
C PRO A 48 -12.02 -12.35 0.29
N GLY A 49 -11.56 -13.58 0.54
CA GLY A 49 -12.10 -14.80 -0.05
C GLY A 49 -12.18 -15.93 0.96
N GLY A 50 -12.72 -17.08 0.55
CA GLY A 50 -12.93 -18.22 1.44
C GLY A 50 -13.98 -17.94 2.51
N ASP A 51 -13.84 -18.56 3.69
CA ASP A 51 -14.83 -18.47 4.77
C ASP A 51 -14.90 -17.07 5.42
N VAL A 52 -13.84 -16.27 5.28
CA VAL A 52 -13.76 -14.94 5.91
C VAL A 52 -14.86 -13.99 5.41
N VAL A 53 -15.34 -14.18 4.19
CA VAL A 53 -16.44 -13.38 3.60
C VAL A 53 -17.76 -13.58 4.36
N ASN A 54 -17.95 -14.74 4.99
CA ASN A 54 -19.16 -15.01 5.78
C ASN A 54 -19.23 -14.18 7.07
N HIS A 55 -18.09 -13.62 7.49
CA HIS A 55 -17.96 -12.81 8.70
C HIS A 55 -17.85 -11.31 8.41
N LEU A 56 -17.70 -10.93 7.14
CA LEU A 56 -17.51 -9.55 6.72
C LEU A 56 -18.73 -9.07 5.94
N HIS A 57 -19.52 -8.20 6.57
CA HIS A 57 -20.71 -7.63 5.94
C HIS A 57 -20.38 -6.34 5.18
N GLY A 58 -20.47 -6.40 3.85
CA GLY A 58 -20.23 -5.25 2.95
C GLY A 58 -18.95 -5.38 2.14
N ASP A 59 -18.52 -4.26 1.54
CA ASP A 59 -17.34 -4.23 0.68
C ASP A 59 -16.06 -4.11 1.49
N TYR A 60 -15.21 -5.13 1.42
CA TYR A 60 -13.90 -5.16 2.08
C TYR A 60 -12.77 -5.34 1.08
N LEU A 61 -11.60 -4.81 1.45
CA LEU A 61 -10.34 -4.97 0.72
C LEU A 61 -9.34 -5.71 1.59
N SER A 62 -8.58 -6.59 0.95
CA SER A 62 -7.40 -7.23 1.54
C SER A 62 -6.21 -6.29 1.34
N VAL A 63 -5.59 -5.87 2.43
CA VAL A 63 -4.51 -4.88 2.45
C VAL A 63 -3.32 -5.44 3.23
N TYR A 64 -2.13 -5.31 2.66
CA TYR A 64 -0.87 -5.57 3.36
C TYR A 64 -0.31 -4.26 3.92
N VAL A 65 -0.07 -4.22 5.22
CA VAL A 65 0.57 -3.10 5.92
C VAL A 65 2.02 -3.50 6.26
N PRO A 66 3.03 -2.95 5.58
CA PRO A 66 4.43 -3.31 5.81
C PRO A 66 4.97 -2.74 7.12
N THR A 67 6.02 -3.36 7.65
CA THR A 67 6.89 -2.74 8.65
C THR A 67 8.04 -1.97 8.00
N THR A 68 8.56 -0.97 8.69
CA THR A 68 9.72 -0.18 8.24
C THR A 68 10.97 -0.49 9.07
N PRO A 69 12.19 -0.38 8.49
CA PRO A 69 12.47 -0.12 7.07
C PRO A 69 12.35 -1.38 6.20
N ASN A 70 12.28 -2.58 6.81
CA ASN A 70 12.24 -3.84 6.08
C ASN A 70 10.78 -4.28 5.83
N PRO A 71 10.27 -4.24 4.58
CA PRO A 71 8.88 -4.54 4.27
C PRO A 71 8.68 -6.02 3.94
N THR A 72 9.59 -6.91 4.37
CA THR A 72 9.34 -8.36 4.32
C THR A 72 8.41 -8.81 5.45
N GLY A 73 8.36 -8.05 6.55
CA GLY A 73 7.42 -8.21 7.66
C GLY A 73 6.27 -7.22 7.56
N GLY A 74 5.11 -7.58 8.11
CA GLY A 74 3.93 -6.73 8.08
C GLY A 74 2.68 -7.43 8.59
N TYR A 75 1.55 -6.74 8.45
CA TYR A 75 0.23 -7.24 8.80
C TYR A 75 -0.60 -7.42 7.55
N PHE A 76 -1.33 -8.52 7.48
CA PHE A 76 -2.42 -8.69 6.54
C PHE A 76 -3.71 -8.29 7.24
N VAL A 77 -4.43 -7.32 6.68
CA VAL A 77 -5.63 -6.75 7.29
C VAL A 77 -6.75 -6.68 6.25
N MET A 78 -7.99 -6.78 6.73
CA MET A 78 -9.18 -6.59 5.92
C MET A 78 -9.90 -5.34 6.41
N LEU A 79 -10.03 -4.36 5.53
CA LEU A 79 -10.60 -3.06 5.85
C LEU A 79 -11.81 -2.80 4.96
N LYS A 80 -12.81 -2.06 5.45
CA LYS A 80 -13.91 -1.63 4.59
C LYS A 80 -13.33 -0.81 3.44
N LYS A 81 -13.88 -1.01 2.25
CA LYS A 81 -13.48 -0.25 1.06
C LYS A 81 -13.65 1.26 1.25
N SER A 82 -14.66 1.68 2.01
CA SER A 82 -14.90 3.08 2.38
C SER A 82 -13.77 3.72 3.20
N ASP A 83 -13.00 2.90 3.91
CA ASP A 83 -11.99 3.36 4.86
C ASP A 83 -10.58 3.35 4.23
N CYS A 84 -10.50 3.01 2.94
CA CYS A 84 -9.27 2.94 2.17
C CYS A 84 -9.24 4.05 1.12
N ILE A 85 -8.18 4.86 1.12
CA ILE A 85 -8.00 5.93 0.13
C ILE A 85 -6.91 5.51 -0.85
N GLU A 86 -7.25 5.39 -2.14
CA GLU A 86 -6.25 5.09 -3.17
C GLU A 86 -5.29 6.27 -3.35
N LEU A 87 -3.99 6.00 -3.26
CA LEU A 87 -2.94 6.99 -3.44
C LEU A 87 -2.55 7.10 -4.91
N ARG A 88 -2.31 8.34 -5.37
CA ARG A 88 -1.79 8.63 -6.71
C ARG A 88 -0.25 8.51 -6.74
N MET A 89 0.26 7.32 -6.43
CA MET A 89 1.68 6.97 -6.51
C MET A 89 1.82 5.56 -7.04
N SER A 90 2.94 5.26 -7.71
CA SER A 90 3.23 3.88 -8.08
C SER A 90 3.52 3.03 -6.83
N VAL A 91 3.40 1.71 -6.95
CA VAL A 91 3.75 0.82 -5.82
C VAL A 91 5.23 0.95 -5.45
N ASP A 92 6.11 1.14 -6.43
CA ASP A 92 7.55 1.33 -6.19
C ASP A 92 7.85 2.64 -5.46
N GLU A 93 7.15 3.72 -5.80
CA GLU A 93 7.25 5.01 -5.10
C GLU A 93 6.80 4.86 -3.64
N ALA A 94 5.66 4.21 -3.42
CA ALA A 94 5.12 3.93 -2.09
C ALA A 94 6.07 3.06 -1.25
N LEU A 95 6.60 1.98 -1.83
CA LEU A 95 7.58 1.10 -1.17
C LEU A 95 8.86 1.86 -0.83
N THR A 96 9.36 2.68 -1.75
CA THR A 96 10.54 3.52 -1.50
C THR A 96 10.30 4.47 -0.32
N TYR A 97 9.11 5.08 -0.26
CA TYR A 97 8.75 5.98 0.83
C TYR A 97 8.66 5.26 2.18
N VAL A 98 8.04 4.07 2.22
CA VAL A 98 7.93 3.21 3.40
C VAL A 98 9.32 2.74 3.87
N ILE A 99 10.13 2.14 2.99
CA ILE A 99 11.44 1.59 3.33
C ILE A 99 12.39 2.68 3.82
N SER A 100 12.29 3.88 3.24
CA SER A 100 13.07 5.04 3.68
C SER A 100 12.57 5.66 4.98
N MET A 101 11.54 5.11 5.64
CA MET A 101 10.93 5.66 6.86
C MET A 101 10.45 7.10 6.66
N GLY A 102 9.97 7.43 5.47
CA GLY A 102 9.48 8.77 5.15
C GLY A 102 10.55 9.76 4.68
N VAL A 103 11.82 9.36 4.58
CA VAL A 103 12.92 10.26 4.18
C VAL A 103 12.93 10.53 2.67
N VAL A 104 12.59 9.53 1.85
CA VAL A 104 12.55 9.67 0.39
C VAL A 104 11.11 9.90 -0.06
N VAL A 105 10.72 11.17 -0.17
CA VAL A 105 9.36 11.57 -0.53
C VAL A 105 9.11 11.38 -2.03
N PRO A 106 8.05 10.66 -2.45
CA PRO A 106 7.66 10.56 -3.86
C PRO A 106 7.40 11.93 -4.49
N ALA A 107 7.66 12.06 -5.78
CA ALA A 107 7.39 13.31 -6.50
C ALA A 107 5.91 13.69 -6.36
N ARG A 108 5.64 14.98 -6.08
CA ARG A 108 4.27 15.47 -5.89
C ARG A 108 3.46 15.17 -7.15
N PRO A 109 2.34 14.43 -7.07
CA PRO A 109 1.46 14.23 -8.21
C PRO A 109 1.03 15.60 -8.72
N LYS A 110 1.07 15.84 -10.03
CA LYS A 110 0.42 17.02 -10.61
C LYS A 110 -1.05 16.95 -10.19
N LEU A 111 -1.50 17.88 -9.34
CA LEU A 111 -2.93 18.03 -9.11
C LEU A 111 -3.56 18.27 -10.48
N ALA A 112 -4.53 17.45 -10.87
CA ALA A 112 -5.43 17.85 -11.93
C ALA A 112 -6.04 19.21 -11.51
N PRO A 113 -6.10 20.21 -12.42
CA PRO A 113 -6.71 21.48 -12.09
C PRO A 113 -8.10 21.21 -11.50
N LEU A 114 -8.38 21.78 -10.33
CA LEU A 114 -9.72 21.79 -9.76
C LEU A 114 -10.61 22.48 -10.79
N THR A 115 -11.43 21.71 -11.51
CA THR A 115 -12.47 22.29 -12.35
C THR A 115 -13.51 22.86 -11.38
N PRO A 116 -13.78 24.17 -11.39
CA PRO A 116 -14.82 24.74 -10.53
C PRO A 116 -16.16 24.06 -10.85
N PRO A 117 -17.01 23.77 -9.85
CA PRO A 117 -18.38 23.35 -10.13
C PRO A 117 -19.08 24.45 -10.92
N LEU A 118 -19.85 24.05 -11.95
CA LEU A 118 -20.74 24.91 -12.72
C LEU A 118 -21.86 25.49 -11.85
#